data_AF-A0A3B4C2U3-F1
#
_entry.id   AF-A0A3B4C2U3-F1
#
_cell.length_a   1.000
_cell.length_b   1.000
_cell.length_c   1.000
_cell.angle_alpha   90.00
_cell.angle_beta   90.00
_cell.angle_gamma   90.00
#
_symmetry.space_group_name_H-M   'P 1'
#
loop_
_entity.id
_entity.type
_entity.pdbx_description
1 polymer ?
#
loop_
_entity_poly.entity_id
_entity_poly.type
_entity_poly.pdbx_seq_one_letter_code
_entity_poly.pdbx_strand_id
1 'polypeptide(L)'
;TTLEFLVKARRGAVRVMKIVIRSEQLVLGAYREPSQSWDRDYDPCILPLLDSMEPCYILFRLDTQNQQGYEWLFISWSPDQCPVRLKMVYAATRATLKKEFGGSHIKDELFGTTQEDVCFQGYLRHLSSCSSPAPLTSAEQELHQIKATEERRRVAAPSGRGKTEISVESKHSTLQGLAFPLQEEAKRALEQLKQRRINYIQLRLDTERETIELVHTNPTDIRELPARIPADVPRYHFFIYKHSHQGQSMEAVVFIYSMPGYSCSIKERMLYSSCKNRLLEEVERDYHIEITKKMEIDSGEGLTEEYLYEEVHPKPQALKQAFTKPKGPSGKRGNKRLIKGAGENGEES
;
A
#
# COMPACT_ATOMS: atom_id res chain seq x y z
N THR A 1 -18.28 -46.82 -3.42
CA THR A 1 -16.88 -46.54 -3.80
C THR A 1 -16.19 -45.70 -2.74
N THR A 2 -14.85 -45.65 -2.68
CA THR A 2 -14.11 -44.84 -1.69
C THR A 2 -14.59 -43.38 -1.66
N LEU A 3 -14.92 -42.80 -2.83
CA LEU A 3 -15.47 -41.45 -2.99
C LEU A 3 -16.83 -41.24 -2.30
N GLU A 4 -17.77 -42.18 -2.44
CA GLU A 4 -19.07 -42.12 -1.74
C GLU A 4 -18.89 -42.14 -0.23
N PHE A 5 -17.91 -42.89 0.26
CA PHE A 5 -17.59 -42.93 1.69
C PHE A 5 -17.00 -41.61 2.19
N LEU A 6 -16.16 -40.93 1.39
CA LEU A 6 -15.66 -39.59 1.73
C LEU A 6 -16.82 -38.59 1.85
N VAL A 7 -17.81 -38.65 0.95
CA VAL A 7 -19.01 -37.81 1.03
C VAL A 7 -19.83 -38.12 2.27
N LYS A 8 -20.01 -39.40 2.64
CA LYS A 8 -20.68 -39.81 3.88
C LYS A 8 -19.93 -39.28 5.11
N ALA A 9 -18.61 -39.36 5.11
CA ALA A 9 -17.79 -38.88 6.23
C ALA A 9 -17.92 -37.38 6.46
N ARG A 10 -17.96 -36.57 5.39
CA ARG A 10 -18.18 -35.11 5.47
C ARG A 10 -19.48 -34.73 6.20
N ARG A 11 -20.48 -35.62 6.25
CA ARG A 11 -21.75 -35.42 6.99
C ARG A 11 -21.63 -35.65 8.50
N GLY A 12 -20.45 -36.00 9.01
CA GLY A 12 -20.20 -36.17 10.45
C GLY A 12 -20.53 -37.56 11.00
N ALA A 13 -20.62 -38.60 10.15
CA ALA A 13 -20.89 -39.97 10.61
C ALA A 13 -19.63 -40.73 11.05
N VAL A 14 -18.43 -40.24 10.72
CA VAL A 14 -17.16 -40.95 10.91
C VAL A 14 -16.23 -40.10 11.76
N ARG A 15 -15.50 -40.72 12.71
CA ARG A 15 -14.47 -40.08 13.54
C ARG A 15 -13.09 -40.21 12.93
N VAL A 16 -12.74 -41.41 12.47
CA VAL A 16 -11.45 -41.67 11.82
C VAL A 16 -11.64 -42.58 10.62
N MET A 17 -10.85 -42.35 9.57
CA MET A 17 -10.72 -43.29 8.45
C MET A 17 -9.25 -43.45 8.06
N LYS A 18 -8.84 -44.69 7.85
CA LYS A 18 -7.54 -45.08 7.29
C LYS A 18 -7.71 -45.33 5.79
N ILE A 19 -6.92 -44.67 4.98
CA ILE A 19 -6.87 -44.84 3.53
C ILE A 19 -5.51 -45.44 3.17
N VAL A 20 -5.55 -46.52 2.38
CA VAL A 20 -4.36 -47.22 1.91
C VAL A 20 -4.39 -47.34 0.39
N ILE A 21 -3.23 -47.51 -0.21
CA ILE A 21 -3.06 -47.68 -1.65
C ILE A 21 -2.86 -49.16 -1.93
N ARG A 22 -3.81 -49.78 -2.63
CA ARG A 22 -3.74 -51.18 -3.06
C ARG A 22 -4.02 -51.24 -4.56
N SER A 23 -3.17 -51.96 -5.30
CA SER A 23 -3.29 -52.10 -6.75
C SER A 23 -3.51 -50.75 -7.47
N GLU A 24 -2.69 -49.74 -7.12
CA GLU A 24 -2.72 -48.38 -7.68
C GLU A 24 -4.02 -47.59 -7.44
N GLN A 25 -4.88 -48.04 -6.51
CA GLN A 25 -6.12 -47.35 -6.15
C GLN A 25 -6.16 -46.97 -4.67
N LEU A 26 -6.78 -45.83 -4.39
CA LEU A 26 -7.06 -45.37 -3.03
C LEU A 26 -8.27 -46.13 -2.48
N VAL A 27 -8.03 -46.98 -1.49
CA VAL A 27 -9.06 -47.81 -0.86
C VAL A 27 -9.19 -47.48 0.63
N LEU A 28 -10.42 -47.57 1.13
CA LEU A 28 -10.69 -47.47 2.56
C LEU A 28 -10.15 -48.73 3.25
N GLY A 29 -9.20 -48.56 4.19
CA GLY A 29 -8.64 -49.65 4.98
C GLY A 29 -9.48 -49.95 6.22
N ALA A 30 -9.74 -48.93 7.04
CA ALA A 30 -10.52 -49.05 8.27
C ALA A 30 -11.21 -47.72 8.58
N TYR A 31 -12.29 -47.76 9.35
CA TYR A 31 -12.93 -46.56 9.88
C TYR A 31 -13.48 -46.82 11.28
N ARG A 32 -13.69 -45.75 12.06
CA ARG A 32 -14.43 -45.81 13.33
C ARG A 32 -15.41 -44.65 13.44
N GLU A 33 -16.49 -44.89 14.15
CA GLU A 33 -17.51 -43.90 14.45
C GLU A 33 -17.11 -43.10 15.71
N PRO A 34 -17.67 -41.89 15.89
CA PRO A 34 -17.41 -41.07 17.08
C PRO A 34 -17.99 -41.73 18.33
N SER A 35 -17.21 -41.77 19.40
CA SER A 35 -17.64 -42.31 20.69
C SER A 35 -17.69 -41.22 21.76
N GLN A 36 -16.58 -40.50 21.93
CA GLN A 36 -16.44 -39.40 22.88
C GLN A 36 -16.04 -38.11 22.16
N SER A 37 -15.52 -37.15 22.93
CA SER A 37 -14.91 -35.93 22.40
C SER A 37 -13.65 -36.28 21.59
N TRP A 38 -13.33 -35.43 20.61
CA TRP A 38 -12.24 -35.68 19.66
C TRP A 38 -10.88 -35.89 20.35
N ASP A 39 -10.60 -35.22 21.47
CA ASP A 39 -9.36 -35.33 22.24
C ASP A 39 -9.22 -36.71 22.89
N ARG A 40 -10.31 -37.24 23.45
CA ARG A 40 -10.33 -38.57 24.08
C ARG A 40 -10.37 -39.71 23.07
N ASP A 41 -11.01 -39.49 21.93
CA ASP A 41 -11.06 -40.44 20.83
C ASP A 41 -9.71 -40.54 20.09
N TYR A 42 -8.86 -39.51 20.14
CA TYR A 42 -7.68 -39.38 19.28
C TYR A 42 -6.73 -40.60 19.32
N ASP A 43 -6.07 -40.84 20.45
CA ASP A 43 -5.08 -41.92 20.58
C ASP A 43 -5.69 -43.32 20.42
N PRO A 44 -6.84 -43.65 21.07
CA PRO A 44 -7.47 -44.96 20.92
C PRO A 44 -7.96 -45.27 19.50
N CYS A 45 -8.27 -44.24 18.70
CA CYS A 45 -8.71 -44.40 17.32
C CYS A 45 -7.55 -44.44 16.33
N ILE A 46 -6.48 -43.68 16.56
CA ILE A 46 -5.39 -43.50 15.58
C ILE A 46 -4.26 -44.49 15.80
N LEU A 47 -3.73 -44.64 17.02
CA LEU A 47 -2.54 -45.44 17.28
C LEU A 47 -2.69 -46.91 16.85
N PRO A 48 -3.83 -47.60 17.07
CA PRO A 48 -4.01 -48.98 16.61
C PRO A 48 -4.08 -49.15 15.09
N LEU A 49 -4.23 -48.05 14.33
CA LEU A 49 -4.29 -48.07 12.87
C LEU A 49 -2.90 -47.93 12.23
N LEU A 50 -1.88 -47.57 13.01
CA LEU A 50 -0.51 -47.36 12.55
C LEU A 50 0.25 -48.69 12.48
N ASP A 51 0.87 -48.95 11.34
CA ASP A 51 1.74 -50.11 11.11
C ASP A 51 3.20 -49.65 11.03
N SER A 52 4.15 -50.40 11.60
CA SER A 52 5.57 -50.01 11.61
C SER A 52 6.27 -50.21 10.24
N MET A 53 5.67 -50.99 9.34
CA MET A 53 6.23 -51.37 8.03
C MET A 53 5.39 -50.87 6.84
N GLU A 54 4.16 -50.41 7.07
CA GLU A 54 3.28 -49.91 6.01
C GLU A 54 2.86 -48.43 6.21
N PRO A 55 3.09 -47.55 5.22
CA PRO A 55 2.56 -46.19 5.24
C PRO A 55 1.05 -46.17 5.01
N CYS A 56 0.37 -45.16 5.54
CA CYS A 56 -1.06 -44.94 5.32
C CYS A 56 -1.44 -43.47 5.47
N TYR A 57 -2.63 -43.11 4.99
CA TYR A 57 -3.24 -41.82 5.31
C TYR A 57 -4.35 -42.01 6.34
N ILE A 58 -4.43 -41.09 7.29
CA ILE A 58 -5.51 -41.07 8.28
C ILE A 58 -6.19 -39.70 8.20
N LEU A 59 -7.50 -39.72 8.07
CA LEU A 59 -8.35 -38.53 8.19
C LEU A 59 -9.09 -38.65 9.52
N PHE A 60 -8.84 -37.72 10.43
CA PHE A 60 -9.44 -37.67 11.75
C PHE A 60 -10.33 -36.43 11.88
N ARG A 61 -11.56 -36.61 12.37
CA ARG A 61 -12.54 -35.54 12.48
C ARG A 61 -12.41 -34.82 13.82
N LEU A 62 -12.23 -33.50 13.78
CA LEU A 62 -12.31 -32.64 14.95
C LEU A 62 -13.78 -32.33 15.27
N ASP A 63 -14.06 -31.93 16.51
CA ASP A 63 -15.42 -31.48 16.88
C ASP A 63 -15.68 -30.02 16.47
N THR A 64 -14.67 -29.30 15.98
CA THR A 64 -14.79 -27.96 15.41
C THR A 64 -15.39 -27.99 14.01
N GLN A 65 -16.08 -26.90 13.63
CA GLN A 65 -16.74 -26.76 12.34
C GLN A 65 -16.35 -25.46 11.65
N ASN A 66 -16.28 -25.49 10.32
CA ASN A 66 -16.12 -24.33 9.46
C ASN A 66 -17.38 -24.13 8.59
N GLN A 67 -17.34 -23.15 7.68
CA GLN A 67 -18.48 -22.82 6.80
C GLN A 67 -18.96 -23.98 5.90
N GLN A 68 -18.17 -25.05 5.76
CA GLN A 68 -18.47 -26.21 4.92
C GLN A 68 -18.74 -27.51 5.71
N GLY A 69 -18.69 -27.48 7.04
CA GLY A 69 -18.96 -28.63 7.91
C GLY A 69 -17.87 -28.86 8.96
N TYR A 70 -17.70 -30.09 9.42
CA TYR A 70 -16.66 -30.46 10.38
C TYR A 70 -15.26 -30.25 9.81
N GLU A 71 -14.35 -29.80 10.67
CA GLU A 71 -12.92 -29.71 10.40
C GLU A 71 -12.24 -31.08 10.57
N TRP A 72 -11.24 -31.34 9.75
CA TRP A 72 -10.49 -32.59 9.71
C TRP A 72 -9.00 -32.35 9.86
N LEU A 73 -8.35 -33.27 10.56
CA LEU A 73 -6.91 -33.43 10.59
C LEU A 73 -6.53 -34.48 9.55
N PHE A 74 -5.61 -34.11 8.66
CA PHE A 74 -5.03 -35.03 7.69
C PHE A 74 -3.65 -35.48 8.17
N ILE A 75 -3.51 -36.78 8.44
CA ILE A 75 -2.28 -37.38 8.93
C ILE A 75 -1.69 -38.26 7.83
N SER A 76 -0.45 -37.98 7.47
CA SER A 76 0.34 -38.80 6.55
C SER A 76 1.35 -39.61 7.36
N TRP A 77 1.06 -40.90 7.55
CA TRP A 77 1.91 -41.84 8.26
C TRP A 77 2.89 -42.50 7.28
N SER A 78 4.19 -42.31 7.49
CA SER A 78 5.25 -42.91 6.67
C SER A 78 6.42 -43.36 7.53
N PRO A 79 6.37 -44.57 8.11
CA PRO A 79 7.38 -45.03 9.06
C PRO A 79 8.73 -45.23 8.39
N ASP A 80 9.83 -45.06 9.13
CA ASP A 80 11.16 -45.09 8.52
C ASP A 80 11.56 -46.47 7.98
N GLN A 81 11.02 -47.53 8.56
CA GLN A 81 11.32 -48.91 8.17
C GLN A 81 10.57 -49.37 6.91
N CYS A 82 9.59 -48.60 6.39
CA CYS A 82 8.85 -49.04 5.21
C CYS A 82 9.67 -48.92 3.90
N PRO A 83 9.41 -49.80 2.91
CA PRO A 83 10.10 -49.75 1.63
C PRO A 83 10.00 -48.38 0.92
N VAL A 84 11.12 -47.91 0.36
CA VAL A 84 11.22 -46.60 -0.33
C VAL A 84 10.16 -46.44 -1.43
N ARG A 85 9.86 -47.52 -2.16
CA ARG A 85 8.81 -47.52 -3.20
C ARG A 85 7.45 -47.11 -2.62
N LEU A 86 7.08 -47.58 -1.43
CA LEU A 86 5.83 -47.19 -0.78
C LEU A 86 5.89 -45.74 -0.29
N LYS A 87 7.00 -45.32 0.34
CA LYS A 87 7.18 -43.91 0.76
C LYS A 87 6.97 -42.95 -0.41
N MET A 88 7.54 -43.24 -1.57
CA MET A 88 7.39 -42.42 -2.77
C MET A 88 5.95 -42.35 -3.24
N VAL A 89 5.24 -43.49 -3.31
CA VAL A 89 3.85 -43.53 -3.78
C VAL A 89 2.92 -42.76 -2.83
N TYR A 90 3.11 -42.89 -1.51
CA TYR A 90 2.36 -42.12 -0.51
C TYR A 90 2.81 -40.65 -0.41
N ALA A 91 4.04 -40.30 -0.74
CA ALA A 91 4.40 -38.88 -0.86
C ALA A 91 3.75 -38.24 -2.10
N ALA A 92 3.73 -38.94 -3.23
CA ALA A 92 3.25 -38.44 -4.52
C ALA A 92 1.71 -38.33 -4.60
N THR A 93 0.98 -39.25 -3.97
CA THR A 93 -0.49 -39.27 -4.02
C THR A 93 -1.17 -38.40 -2.95
N ARG A 94 -0.40 -37.82 -2.02
CA ARG A 94 -0.89 -37.01 -0.89
C ARG A 94 -1.73 -35.82 -1.34
N ALA A 95 -1.24 -35.05 -2.31
CA ALA A 95 -1.93 -33.85 -2.80
C ALA A 95 -3.25 -34.21 -3.52
N THR A 96 -3.25 -35.31 -4.27
CA THR A 96 -4.45 -35.82 -4.96
C THR A 96 -5.52 -36.21 -3.95
N LEU A 97 -5.17 -36.96 -2.90
CA LEU A 97 -6.12 -37.35 -1.87
C LEU A 97 -6.72 -36.13 -1.14
N LYS A 98 -5.90 -35.14 -0.77
CA LYS A 98 -6.40 -33.90 -0.16
C LYS A 98 -7.37 -33.15 -1.08
N LYS A 99 -7.09 -33.11 -2.38
CA LYS A 99 -7.96 -32.48 -3.37
C LYS A 99 -9.28 -33.24 -3.51
N GLU A 100 -9.25 -34.56 -3.59
CA GLU A 100 -10.45 -35.41 -3.65
C GLU A 100 -11.30 -35.31 -2.37
N PHE A 101 -10.63 -35.21 -1.20
CA PHE A 101 -11.33 -35.03 0.08
C PHE A 101 -11.92 -33.63 0.26
N GLY A 102 -11.35 -32.61 -0.40
CA GLY A 102 -11.75 -31.21 -0.25
C GLY A 102 -10.86 -30.50 0.76
N GLY A 103 -9.85 -29.78 0.26
CA GLY A 103 -8.85 -29.11 1.10
C GLY A 103 -9.43 -28.10 2.09
N SER A 104 -10.63 -27.57 1.83
CA SER A 104 -11.35 -26.67 2.71
C SER A 104 -11.90 -27.34 3.97
N HIS A 105 -12.06 -28.67 4.00
CA HIS A 105 -12.44 -29.41 5.21
C HIS A 105 -11.22 -29.74 6.10
N ILE A 106 -10.01 -29.66 5.56
CA ILE A 106 -8.77 -30.00 6.26
C ILE A 106 -8.24 -28.74 6.94
N LYS A 107 -8.18 -28.75 8.27
CA LYS A 107 -7.65 -27.65 9.07
C LYS A 107 -6.13 -27.73 9.19
N ASP A 108 -5.66 -28.88 9.64
CA ASP A 108 -4.26 -29.14 9.94
C ASP A 108 -3.77 -30.38 9.17
N GLU A 109 -2.47 -30.39 8.86
CA GLU A 109 -1.78 -31.50 8.23
C GLU A 109 -0.60 -31.93 9.09
N LEU A 110 -0.62 -33.20 9.50
CA LEU A 110 0.43 -33.82 10.30
C LEU A 110 1.16 -34.86 9.45
N PHE A 111 2.48 -34.81 9.46
CA PHE A 111 3.33 -35.86 8.90
C PHE A 111 4.10 -36.50 10.04
N GLY A 112 4.06 -37.83 10.12
CA GLY A 112 4.76 -38.56 11.17
C GLY A 112 5.46 -39.81 10.64
N THR A 113 6.66 -40.06 11.17
CA THR A 113 7.44 -41.27 10.91
C THR A 113 7.50 -42.17 12.14
N THR A 114 7.27 -41.61 13.33
CA THR A 114 7.21 -42.33 14.60
C THR A 114 5.86 -42.11 15.30
N GLN A 115 5.45 -43.05 16.16
CA GLN A 115 4.17 -42.93 16.86
C GLN A 115 4.11 -41.68 17.76
N GLU A 116 5.26 -41.21 18.25
CA GLU A 116 5.36 -39.99 19.06
C GLU A 116 5.09 -38.69 18.28
N ASP A 117 5.24 -38.72 16.95
CA ASP A 117 4.90 -37.58 16.07
C ASP A 117 3.38 -37.47 15.89
N VAL A 118 2.70 -38.63 15.84
CA VAL A 118 1.29 -38.74 15.47
C VAL A 118 0.35 -38.79 16.67
N CYS A 119 0.82 -39.23 17.84
CA CYS A 119 0.03 -39.30 19.06
C CYS A 119 -0.54 -37.92 19.44
N PHE A 120 -1.51 -37.90 20.34
CA PHE A 120 -2.19 -36.68 20.76
C PHE A 120 -1.20 -35.61 21.24
N GLN A 121 -0.20 -36.02 22.03
CA GLN A 121 0.87 -35.13 22.48
C GLN A 121 1.74 -34.62 21.31
N GLY A 122 1.99 -35.44 20.29
CA GLY A 122 2.66 -35.05 19.05
C GLY A 122 1.90 -33.97 18.29
N TYR A 123 0.58 -34.13 18.16
CA TYR A 123 -0.28 -33.11 17.55
C TYR A 123 -0.29 -31.79 18.33
N LEU A 124 -0.36 -31.83 19.67
CA LEU A 124 -0.26 -30.60 20.48
C LEU A 124 1.09 -29.89 20.30
N ARG A 125 2.19 -30.66 20.22
CA ARG A 125 3.53 -30.10 19.90
C ARG A 125 3.54 -29.45 18.51
N HIS A 126 2.93 -30.08 17.52
CA HIS A 126 2.80 -29.51 16.17
C HIS A 126 2.07 -28.16 16.19
N LEU A 127 0.93 -28.07 16.87
CA LEU A 127 0.18 -26.81 17.02
C LEU A 127 1.03 -25.72 17.69
N SER A 128 1.76 -26.06 18.76
CA SER A 128 2.64 -25.11 19.44
C SER A 128 3.78 -24.61 18.54
N SER A 129 4.34 -25.48 17.70
CA SER A 129 5.39 -25.15 16.74
C SER A 129 4.88 -24.21 15.64
N CYS A 130 3.69 -24.47 15.09
CA CYS A 130 3.07 -23.60 14.10
C CYS A 130 2.75 -22.19 14.65
N SER A 131 2.46 -22.08 15.94
CA SER A 131 2.23 -20.79 16.62
C SER A 131 3.52 -20.08 17.06
N SER A 132 4.66 -20.79 17.03
CA SER A 132 5.94 -20.23 17.45
C SER A 132 6.47 -19.25 16.39
N PRO A 133 7.21 -18.20 16.80
CA PRO A 133 7.77 -17.24 15.86
C PRO A 133 8.67 -17.95 14.85
N ALA A 134 8.48 -17.64 13.57
CA ALA A 134 9.32 -18.18 12.51
C ALA A 134 10.78 -17.78 12.75
N PRO A 135 11.73 -18.71 12.55
CA PRO A 135 13.15 -18.38 12.67
C PRO A 135 13.51 -17.35 11.59
N LEU A 136 13.94 -16.17 12.04
CA LEU A 136 14.40 -15.06 11.18
C LEU A 136 15.92 -15.00 11.15
N THR A 137 16.48 -14.70 9.99
CA THR A 137 17.91 -14.38 9.86
C THR A 137 18.22 -13.02 10.49
N SER A 138 19.50 -12.77 10.83
CA SER A 138 19.92 -11.47 11.40
C SER A 138 19.55 -10.29 10.50
N ALA A 139 19.74 -10.44 9.18
CA ALA A 139 19.37 -9.42 8.20
C ALA A 139 17.85 -9.14 8.16
N GLU A 140 17.02 -10.18 8.27
CA GLU A 140 15.56 -10.00 8.33
C GLU A 140 15.12 -9.32 9.64
N GLN A 141 15.78 -9.63 10.75
CA GLN A 141 15.52 -8.96 12.03
C GLN A 141 15.87 -7.47 11.96
N GLU A 142 17.00 -7.11 11.34
CA GLU A 142 17.41 -5.71 11.13
C GLU A 142 16.42 -4.97 10.22
N LEU A 143 16.02 -5.55 9.08
CA LEU A 143 15.03 -4.95 8.19
C LEU A 143 13.68 -4.76 8.88
N HIS A 144 13.26 -5.73 9.70
CA HIS A 144 12.04 -5.62 10.49
C HIS A 144 12.12 -4.47 11.50
N GLN A 145 13.27 -4.28 12.17
CA GLN A 145 13.50 -3.16 13.07
C GLN A 145 13.49 -1.81 12.35
N ILE A 146 14.12 -1.70 11.17
CA ILE A 146 14.09 -0.49 10.35
C ILE A 146 12.65 -0.15 9.97
N LYS A 147 11.89 -1.14 9.47
CA LYS A 147 10.49 -0.95 9.09
C LYS A 147 9.63 -0.52 10.26
N ALA A 148 9.80 -1.14 11.44
CA ALA A 148 9.08 -0.77 12.65
C ALA A 148 9.44 0.65 13.13
N THR A 149 10.71 1.03 13.01
CA THR A 149 11.19 2.39 13.37
C THR A 149 10.65 3.43 12.39
N GLU A 150 10.66 3.11 11.09
CA GLU A 150 10.07 3.95 10.06
C GLU A 150 8.56 4.10 10.25
N GLU A 151 7.86 3.01 10.56
CA GLU A 151 6.43 3.05 10.86
C GLU A 151 6.14 3.87 12.11
N ARG A 152 6.92 3.74 13.19
CA ARG A 152 6.79 4.66 14.35
C ARG A 152 7.03 6.12 13.96
N ARG A 153 8.00 6.40 13.09
CA ARG A 153 8.21 7.77 12.55
C ARG A 153 7.04 8.22 11.68
N ARG A 154 6.40 7.32 10.93
CA ARG A 154 5.22 7.60 10.09
C ARG A 154 3.94 7.74 10.92
N VAL A 155 3.76 6.96 11.98
CA VAL A 155 2.56 6.94 12.85
C VAL A 155 2.61 8.06 13.89
N ALA A 156 3.81 8.55 14.24
CA ALA A 156 3.97 9.85 14.88
C ALA A 156 3.51 11.02 13.97
N ALA A 157 3.26 10.77 12.68
CA ALA A 157 2.42 11.65 11.85
C ALA A 157 0.98 11.11 11.89
N PRO A 158 0.03 11.79 12.55
CA PRO A 158 -1.33 11.29 12.66
C PRO A 158 -1.99 11.31 11.28
N SER A 159 -2.62 10.19 10.96
CA SER A 159 -3.52 10.03 9.83
C SER A 159 -4.72 10.97 9.93
N GLY A 160 -4.94 11.78 8.89
CA GLY A 160 -6.28 12.08 8.40
C GLY A 160 -7.10 13.16 9.11
N ARG A 161 -6.65 14.43 8.98
CA ARG A 161 -7.43 15.66 8.71
C ARG A 161 -6.86 16.84 9.47
N GLY A 162 -6.51 17.88 8.72
CA GLY A 162 -6.33 19.23 9.27
C GLY A 162 -4.92 19.50 9.77
N LYS A 163 -4.19 20.26 8.95
CA LYS A 163 -3.17 21.27 9.26
C LYS A 163 -2.75 21.43 10.74
N THR A 164 -1.42 21.58 10.91
CA THR A 164 -0.62 22.16 12.03
C THR A 164 -0.21 21.25 13.21
N GLU A 165 1.05 20.77 13.10
CA GLU A 165 2.15 20.61 14.10
C GLU A 165 1.86 19.85 15.42
N ILE A 166 2.73 18.98 15.96
CA ILE A 166 4.01 19.32 16.61
C ILE A 166 4.90 18.05 16.75
N SER A 167 5.90 17.93 15.87
CA SER A 167 7.29 17.69 16.29
C SER A 167 8.01 18.99 15.96
N VAL A 168 8.67 19.61 16.94
CA VAL A 168 9.14 21.02 16.87
C VAL A 168 10.28 21.23 15.85
N GLU A 169 10.70 20.20 15.11
CA GLU A 169 11.69 20.32 14.05
C GLU A 169 11.22 19.79 12.69
N SER A 170 10.29 20.54 12.09
CA SER A 170 10.05 20.53 10.63
C SER A 170 11.29 20.95 9.81
N LYS A 171 12.34 21.46 10.47
CA LYS A 171 13.61 21.92 9.87
C LYS A 171 14.37 20.82 9.11
N HIS A 172 14.10 19.55 9.37
CA HIS A 172 14.90 18.46 8.78
C HIS A 172 14.41 17.97 7.42
N SER A 173 13.18 18.33 7.01
CA SER A 173 12.60 17.90 5.72
C SER A 173 13.01 18.78 4.54
N THR A 174 13.41 20.03 4.82
CA THR A 174 13.92 20.97 3.82
C THR A 174 15.18 21.59 4.39
N LEU A 175 16.31 21.49 3.68
CA LEU A 175 17.53 22.23 4.02
C LEU A 175 17.16 23.69 4.31
N GLN A 176 17.68 24.26 5.41
CA GLN A 176 17.42 25.66 5.75
C GLN A 176 17.75 26.54 4.54
N GLY A 177 16.75 27.26 4.02
CA GLY A 177 16.90 28.08 2.83
C GLY A 177 17.99 29.15 3.01
N LEU A 178 18.75 29.41 1.94
CA LEU A 178 19.82 30.39 1.88
C LEU A 178 19.21 31.80 1.83
N ALA A 179 19.70 32.74 2.64
CA ALA A 179 19.16 34.10 2.70
C ALA A 179 20.15 35.09 2.09
N PHE A 180 19.85 35.56 0.87
CA PHE A 180 20.59 36.64 0.22
C PHE A 180 19.88 37.97 0.46
N PRO A 181 20.58 39.02 0.91
CA PRO A 181 19.97 40.32 1.14
C PRO A 181 19.46 40.95 -0.17
N LEU A 182 18.29 41.59 -0.10
CA LEU A 182 17.79 42.42 -1.19
C LEU A 182 18.55 43.75 -1.26
N GLN A 183 18.93 44.15 -2.47
CA GLN A 183 19.42 45.50 -2.74
C GLN A 183 18.31 46.55 -2.59
N GLU A 184 18.70 47.79 -2.33
CA GLU A 184 17.77 48.87 -1.98
C GLU A 184 16.78 49.19 -3.11
N GLU A 185 17.19 49.05 -4.37
CA GLU A 185 16.33 49.21 -5.55
C GLU A 185 15.25 48.12 -5.60
N ALA A 186 15.59 46.88 -5.26
CA ALA A 186 14.64 45.77 -5.23
C ALA A 186 13.61 45.95 -4.10
N LYS A 187 14.04 46.43 -2.93
CA LYS A 187 13.13 46.77 -1.82
C LYS A 187 12.13 47.86 -2.22
N ARG A 188 12.62 48.94 -2.85
CA ARG A 188 11.76 50.03 -3.36
C ARG A 188 10.76 49.53 -4.40
N ALA A 189 11.16 48.62 -5.28
CA ALA A 189 10.25 48.02 -6.25
C ALA A 189 9.14 47.21 -5.57
N LEU A 190 9.46 46.40 -4.54
CA LEU A 190 8.46 45.66 -3.77
C LEU A 190 7.47 46.60 -3.06
N GLU A 191 7.94 47.72 -2.50
CA GLU A 191 7.06 48.75 -1.94
C GLU A 191 6.13 49.38 -2.99
N GLN A 192 6.63 49.64 -4.19
CA GLN A 192 5.82 50.15 -5.30
C GLN A 192 4.78 49.12 -5.78
N LEU A 193 5.12 47.83 -5.77
CA LEU A 193 4.22 46.73 -6.11
C LEU A 193 3.09 46.61 -5.07
N LYS A 194 3.43 46.76 -3.78
CA LYS A 194 2.43 46.83 -2.69
C LYS A 194 1.44 47.98 -2.89
N GLN A 195 1.93 49.14 -3.30
CA GLN A 195 1.10 50.31 -3.61
C GLN A 195 0.37 50.20 -4.97
N ARG A 196 0.50 49.07 -5.69
CA ARG A 196 -0.08 48.84 -7.02
C ARG A 196 0.34 49.88 -8.08
N ARG A 197 1.49 50.55 -7.88
CA ARG A 197 2.03 51.55 -8.83
C ARG A 197 2.72 50.88 -10.02
N ILE A 198 3.32 49.73 -9.78
CA ILE A 198 3.90 48.86 -10.81
C ILE A 198 3.14 47.53 -10.81
N ASN A 199 3.13 46.85 -11.95
CA ASN A 199 2.47 45.56 -12.12
C ASN A 199 3.45 44.40 -12.31
N TYR A 200 4.74 44.67 -12.49
CA TYR A 200 5.74 43.65 -12.77
C TYR A 200 7.11 44.02 -12.18
N ILE A 201 7.78 43.03 -11.61
CA ILE A 201 9.16 43.11 -11.13
C ILE A 201 9.91 41.90 -11.67
N GLN A 202 11.12 42.12 -12.20
CA GLN A 202 12.09 41.06 -12.46
C GLN A 202 13.30 41.22 -11.55
N LEU A 203 13.67 40.16 -10.83
CA LEU A 203 14.85 40.09 -9.98
C LEU A 203 15.85 39.07 -10.52
N ARG A 204 17.14 39.33 -10.27
CA ARG A 204 18.25 38.41 -10.50
C ARG A 204 19.02 38.19 -9.21
N LEU A 205 19.62 37.02 -9.07
CA LEU A 205 20.68 36.77 -8.10
C LEU A 205 22.03 37.18 -8.70
N ASP A 206 22.79 37.95 -7.94
CA ASP A 206 24.22 38.09 -8.12
C ASP A 206 24.92 36.96 -7.35
N THR A 207 25.60 36.07 -8.07
CA THR A 207 26.29 34.90 -7.49
C THR A 207 27.68 35.20 -6.95
N GLU A 208 28.22 36.39 -7.23
CA GLU A 208 29.52 36.86 -6.71
C GLU A 208 29.32 37.66 -5.43
N ARG A 209 28.34 38.58 -5.43
CA ARG A 209 28.03 39.43 -4.28
C ARG A 209 27.06 38.79 -3.29
N GLU A 210 26.45 37.66 -3.67
CA GLU A 210 25.44 36.95 -2.88
C GLU A 210 24.25 37.85 -2.52
N THR A 211 23.78 38.68 -3.46
CA THR A 211 22.65 39.60 -3.25
C THR A 211 21.56 39.44 -4.31
N ILE A 212 20.34 39.85 -3.97
CA ILE A 212 19.20 39.87 -4.90
C ILE A 212 19.04 41.28 -5.45
N GLU A 213 19.18 41.43 -6.77
CA GLU A 213 19.18 42.71 -7.47
C GLU A 213 17.94 42.87 -8.36
N LEU A 214 17.50 44.11 -8.51
CA LEU A 214 16.44 44.48 -9.45
C LEU A 214 16.99 44.52 -10.87
N VAL A 215 16.31 43.85 -11.81
CA VAL A 215 16.62 43.98 -13.24
C VAL A 215 15.82 45.12 -13.86
N HIS A 216 14.48 45.06 -13.75
CA HIS A 216 13.60 46.12 -14.23
C HIS A 216 12.18 46.00 -13.64
N THR A 217 11.39 47.07 -13.78
CA THR A 217 9.97 47.17 -13.37
C THR A 217 9.06 47.64 -14.51
N ASN A 218 9.48 47.44 -15.76
CA ASN A 218 8.71 47.85 -16.93
C ASN A 218 7.27 47.30 -16.89
N PRO A 219 6.26 48.15 -17.11
CA PRO A 219 4.86 47.72 -17.17
C PRO A 219 4.71 46.57 -18.16
N THR A 220 4.12 45.46 -17.71
CA THR A 220 3.98 44.24 -18.51
C THR A 220 2.52 43.81 -18.48
N ASP A 221 1.93 43.59 -19.65
CA ASP A 221 0.61 42.96 -19.77
C ASP A 221 0.76 41.45 -19.96
N ILE A 222 -0.30 40.67 -19.80
CA ILE A 222 -0.26 39.20 -19.87
C ILE A 222 0.33 38.69 -21.19
N ARG A 223 0.04 39.37 -22.30
CA ARG A 223 0.54 39.03 -23.64
C ARG A 223 2.04 39.28 -23.81
N GLU A 224 2.59 40.20 -23.01
CA GLU A 224 4.01 40.53 -23.02
C GLU A 224 4.81 39.69 -22.02
N LEU A 225 4.15 39.06 -21.05
CA LEU A 225 4.79 38.30 -19.99
C LEU A 225 5.71 37.18 -20.51
N PRO A 226 5.33 36.36 -21.52
CA PRO A 226 6.23 35.39 -22.14
C PRO A 226 7.54 36.00 -22.64
N ALA A 227 7.46 37.18 -23.26
CA ALA A 227 8.62 37.89 -23.82
C ALA A 227 9.53 38.50 -22.73
N ARG A 228 9.06 38.58 -21.47
CA ARG A 228 9.89 39.05 -20.35
C ARG A 228 10.75 37.95 -19.74
N ILE A 229 10.54 36.69 -20.09
CA ILE A 229 11.25 35.56 -19.49
C ILE A 229 12.45 35.19 -20.37
N PRO A 230 13.68 35.34 -19.85
CA PRO A 230 14.87 34.94 -20.59
C PRO A 230 14.92 33.42 -20.80
N ALA A 231 15.45 33.00 -21.95
CA ALA A 231 15.61 31.59 -22.30
C ALA A 231 16.98 31.02 -21.91
N ASP A 232 17.89 31.86 -21.45
CA ASP A 232 19.30 31.55 -21.18
C ASP A 232 19.66 31.67 -19.69
N VAL A 233 18.97 32.56 -18.96
CA VAL A 233 19.29 32.89 -17.57
C VAL A 233 18.07 32.77 -16.65
N PRO A 234 18.27 32.33 -15.38
CA PRO A 234 17.17 32.18 -14.45
C PRO A 234 16.80 33.52 -13.82
N ARG A 235 15.50 33.72 -13.53
CA ARG A 235 14.99 34.97 -12.93
C ARG A 235 13.84 34.69 -11.98
N TYR A 236 13.64 35.63 -11.05
CA TYR A 236 12.39 35.72 -10.31
C TYR A 236 11.52 36.82 -10.86
N HIS A 237 10.22 36.59 -10.84
CA HIS A 237 9.25 37.53 -11.33
C HIS A 237 8.11 37.67 -10.33
N PHE A 238 7.70 38.90 -10.06
CA PHE A 238 6.44 39.21 -9.41
C PHE A 238 5.56 39.90 -10.41
N PHE A 239 4.38 39.33 -10.67
CA PHE A 239 3.44 39.84 -11.65
C PHE A 239 2.05 40.01 -11.02
N ILE A 240 1.43 41.18 -11.21
CA ILE A 240 0.04 41.42 -10.84
C ILE A 240 -0.82 40.96 -12.01
N TYR A 241 -1.34 39.74 -11.88
CA TYR A 241 -2.29 39.19 -12.83
C TYR A 241 -3.66 39.80 -12.60
N LYS A 242 -4.12 40.59 -13.57
CA LYS A 242 -5.45 41.20 -13.58
C LYS A 242 -6.36 40.34 -14.46
N HIS A 243 -7.40 39.75 -13.88
CA HIS A 243 -8.30 38.84 -14.59
C HIS A 243 -9.74 38.93 -14.09
N SER A 244 -10.67 38.50 -14.93
CA SER A 244 -12.07 38.37 -14.57
C SER A 244 -12.36 36.95 -14.13
N HIS A 245 -12.87 36.77 -12.91
CA HIS A 245 -13.35 35.49 -12.41
C HIS A 245 -14.80 35.62 -11.97
N GLN A 246 -15.70 34.80 -12.52
CA GLN A 246 -17.14 34.83 -12.22
C GLN A 246 -17.78 36.22 -12.43
N GLY A 247 -17.28 36.99 -13.41
CA GLY A 247 -17.79 38.33 -13.73
C GLY A 247 -17.28 39.46 -12.84
N GLN A 248 -16.38 39.17 -11.89
CA GLN A 248 -15.71 40.18 -11.05
C GLN A 248 -14.25 40.33 -11.49
N SER A 249 -13.80 41.58 -11.63
CA SER A 249 -12.40 41.89 -11.88
C SER A 249 -11.59 41.71 -10.60
N MET A 250 -10.56 40.85 -10.64
CA MET A 250 -9.68 40.56 -9.52
C MET A 250 -8.23 40.78 -9.91
N GLU A 251 -7.39 41.05 -8.91
CA GLU A 251 -5.95 41.16 -9.07
C GLU A 251 -5.26 40.15 -8.15
N ALA A 252 -4.44 39.28 -8.71
CA ALA A 252 -3.67 38.27 -7.97
C ALA A 252 -2.17 38.51 -8.17
N VAL A 253 -1.38 38.40 -7.09
CA VAL A 253 0.08 38.47 -7.21
C VAL A 253 0.61 37.07 -7.48
N VAL A 254 1.20 36.87 -8.65
CA VAL A 254 1.82 35.62 -9.06
C VAL A 254 3.33 35.77 -8.96
N PHE A 255 3.94 34.87 -8.21
CA PHE A 255 5.38 34.68 -8.19
C PHE A 255 5.76 33.61 -9.22
N ILE A 256 6.69 33.93 -10.10
CA ILE A 256 7.21 33.01 -11.12
C ILE A 256 8.71 32.87 -10.92
N TYR A 257 9.17 31.64 -10.81
CA TYR A 257 10.57 31.26 -10.89
C TYR A 257 10.83 30.66 -12.27
N SER A 258 11.55 31.39 -13.12
CA SER A 258 11.97 30.91 -14.43
C SER A 258 13.36 30.29 -14.36
N MET A 259 13.48 29.06 -14.86
CA MET A 259 14.73 28.31 -14.86
C MET A 259 14.91 27.56 -16.19
N PRO A 260 15.66 28.13 -17.17
CA PRO A 260 15.82 27.53 -18.50
C PRO A 260 16.70 26.26 -18.57
N GLY A 261 16.81 25.53 -17.45
CA GLY A 261 17.40 24.21 -17.39
C GLY A 261 18.92 24.21 -17.50
N TYR A 262 19.45 23.55 -18.53
CA TYR A 262 20.89 23.28 -18.68
C TYR A 262 21.69 24.46 -19.26
N SER A 263 21.04 25.53 -19.69
CA SER A 263 21.72 26.79 -20.07
C SER A 263 22.38 27.47 -18.85
N CYS A 264 21.86 27.22 -17.65
CA CYS A 264 22.41 27.75 -16.40
C CYS A 264 23.43 26.80 -15.76
N SER A 265 24.38 27.35 -15.01
CA SER A 265 25.33 26.52 -14.23
C SER A 265 24.63 25.82 -13.06
N ILE A 266 25.19 24.70 -12.58
CA ILE A 266 24.67 24.00 -11.38
C ILE A 266 24.65 24.94 -10.17
N LYS A 267 25.68 25.79 -10.03
CA LYS A 267 25.78 26.78 -8.95
C LYS A 267 24.59 27.73 -8.98
N GLU A 268 24.29 28.33 -10.15
CA GLU A 268 23.14 29.23 -10.29
C GLU A 268 21.82 28.51 -9.99
N ARG A 269 21.60 27.32 -10.57
CA ARG A 269 20.37 26.56 -10.30
C ARG A 269 20.16 26.28 -8.82
N MET A 270 21.22 25.91 -8.12
CA MET A 270 21.15 25.63 -6.68
C MET A 270 20.91 26.89 -5.88
N LEU A 271 21.56 28.01 -6.20
CA LEU A 271 21.38 29.27 -5.49
C LEU A 271 19.96 29.82 -5.66
N TYR A 272 19.42 29.85 -6.89
CA TYR A 272 18.03 30.26 -7.09
C TYR A 272 17.06 29.32 -6.35
N SER A 273 17.16 28.00 -6.51
CA SER A 273 16.25 27.10 -5.78
C SER A 273 16.36 27.21 -4.26
N SER A 274 17.54 27.52 -3.71
CA SER A 274 17.76 27.65 -2.27
C SER A 274 17.30 29.00 -1.70
N CYS A 275 17.42 30.09 -2.47
CA CYS A 275 17.04 31.44 -2.03
C CYS A 275 15.54 31.71 -2.16
N LYS A 276 14.83 30.98 -3.03
CA LYS A 276 13.40 31.17 -3.33
C LYS A 276 12.54 31.27 -2.07
N ASN A 277 12.61 30.28 -1.18
CA ASN A 277 11.73 30.23 -0.01
C ASN A 277 11.98 31.39 0.96
N ARG A 278 13.25 31.77 1.17
CA ARG A 278 13.62 32.90 2.04
C ARG A 278 13.16 34.24 1.47
N LEU A 279 13.33 34.44 0.17
CA LEU A 279 12.81 35.63 -0.51
C LEU A 279 11.29 35.73 -0.35
N LEU A 280 10.56 34.64 -0.55
CA LEU A 280 9.09 34.64 -0.42
C LEU A 280 8.64 34.89 1.02
N GLU A 281 9.32 34.29 2.01
CA GLU A 281 9.07 34.56 3.43
C GLU A 281 9.31 36.04 3.78
N GLU A 282 10.40 36.63 3.29
CA GLU A 282 10.72 38.06 3.49
C GLU A 282 9.67 38.97 2.84
N VAL A 283 9.23 38.66 1.61
CA VAL A 283 8.19 39.42 0.89
C VAL A 283 6.83 39.36 1.58
N GLU A 284 6.41 38.18 2.03
CA GLU A 284 5.13 38.00 2.74
C GLU A 284 5.16 38.61 4.15
N ARG A 285 6.27 38.46 4.88
CA ARG A 285 6.41 38.94 6.27
C ARG A 285 6.68 40.44 6.38
N ASP A 286 7.66 40.95 5.63
CA ASP A 286 8.20 42.30 5.86
C ASP A 286 7.50 43.33 4.95
N TYR A 287 7.08 42.94 3.74
CA TYR A 287 6.36 43.81 2.82
C TYR A 287 4.83 43.61 2.85
N HIS A 288 4.34 42.54 3.47
CA HIS A 288 2.92 42.18 3.53
C HIS A 288 2.27 42.05 2.15
N ILE A 289 2.99 41.45 1.19
CA ILE A 289 2.48 41.15 -0.14
C ILE A 289 1.98 39.71 -0.14
N GLU A 290 0.67 39.51 -0.25
CA GLU A 290 0.07 38.18 -0.33
C GLU A 290 0.31 37.58 -1.73
N ILE A 291 1.13 36.53 -1.81
CA ILE A 291 1.44 35.83 -3.05
C ILE A 291 0.38 34.75 -3.27
N THR A 292 -0.55 35.01 -4.18
CA THR A 292 -1.68 34.13 -4.47
C THR A 292 -1.23 32.79 -5.04
N LYS A 293 -0.22 32.81 -5.91
CA LYS A 293 0.31 31.60 -6.55
C LYS A 293 1.82 31.68 -6.74
N LYS A 294 2.49 30.57 -6.45
CA LYS A 294 3.94 30.36 -6.64
C LYS A 294 4.09 29.34 -7.77
N MET A 295 4.74 29.72 -8.85
CA MET A 295 4.88 28.94 -10.08
C MET A 295 6.36 28.76 -10.43
N GLU A 296 6.69 27.60 -10.99
CA GLU A 296 8.02 27.30 -11.51
C GLU A 296 7.88 26.90 -12.97
N ILE A 297 8.62 27.56 -13.85
CA ILE A 297 8.58 27.34 -15.30
C ILE A 297 9.99 27.22 -15.85
N ASP A 298 10.12 26.49 -16.95
CA ASP A 298 11.37 26.37 -17.70
C ASP A 298 11.49 27.44 -18.80
N SER A 299 10.37 27.83 -19.40
CA SER A 299 10.32 28.73 -20.55
C SER A 299 9.09 29.65 -20.49
N GLY A 300 9.19 30.81 -21.15
CA GLY A 300 8.09 31.76 -21.25
C GLY A 300 6.95 31.32 -22.18
N GLU A 301 7.21 30.37 -23.10
CA GLU A 301 6.24 29.95 -24.13
C GLU A 301 4.97 29.32 -23.54
N GLY A 302 5.07 28.69 -22.36
CA GLY A 302 3.94 28.08 -21.66
C GLY A 302 3.04 29.05 -20.89
N LEU A 303 3.40 30.33 -20.77
CA LEU A 303 2.62 31.32 -20.01
C LEU A 303 1.51 31.94 -20.87
N THR A 304 0.47 31.15 -21.14
CA THR A 304 -0.74 31.66 -21.75
C THR A 304 -1.71 32.21 -20.69
N GLU A 305 -2.70 32.98 -21.15
CA GLU A 305 -3.77 33.49 -20.28
C GLU A 305 -4.58 32.36 -19.64
N GLU A 306 -4.82 31.28 -20.40
CA GLU A 306 -5.49 30.09 -19.90
C GLU A 306 -4.68 29.37 -18.83
N TYR A 307 -3.36 29.23 -19.02
CA TYR A 307 -2.49 28.56 -18.06
C TYR A 307 -2.43 29.32 -16.72
N LEU A 308 -2.25 30.64 -16.76
CA LEU A 308 -2.29 31.48 -15.56
C LEU A 308 -3.65 31.43 -14.86
N TYR A 309 -4.74 31.43 -15.62
CA TYR A 309 -6.08 31.31 -15.07
C TYR A 309 -6.29 29.96 -14.35
N GLU A 310 -5.87 28.85 -14.96
CA GLU A 310 -5.98 27.51 -14.37
C GLU A 310 -5.10 27.32 -13.13
N GLU A 311 -3.92 27.93 -13.10
CA GLU A 311 -3.02 27.85 -11.96
C GLU A 311 -3.51 28.65 -10.76
N VAL A 312 -4.10 29.83 -11.00
CA VAL A 312 -4.72 30.66 -9.97
C VAL A 312 -6.06 30.09 -9.53
N HIS A 313 -6.82 29.49 -10.44
CA HIS A 313 -8.14 28.88 -10.20
C HIS A 313 -8.17 27.41 -10.62
N PRO A 314 -7.67 26.49 -9.77
CA PRO A 314 -7.59 25.07 -10.10
C PRO A 314 -8.98 24.51 -10.41
N LYS A 315 -9.10 23.86 -11.58
CA LYS A 315 -10.33 23.14 -11.93
C LYS A 315 -10.55 22.02 -10.91
N PRO A 316 -11.78 21.83 -10.40
CA PRO A 316 -12.09 20.70 -9.54
C PRO A 316 -11.73 19.40 -10.26
N GLN A 317 -11.09 18.49 -9.54
CA GLN A 317 -10.59 17.23 -10.09
C GLN A 317 -11.74 16.49 -10.79
N ALA A 318 -11.66 16.36 -12.11
CA ALA A 318 -12.68 15.66 -12.88
C ALA A 318 -12.82 14.23 -12.34
N LEU A 319 -14.05 13.82 -12.03
CA LEU A 319 -14.34 12.46 -11.59
C LEU A 319 -13.80 11.49 -12.66
N LYS A 320 -12.94 10.56 -12.24
CA LYS A 320 -12.40 9.55 -13.15
C LYS A 320 -13.55 8.81 -13.80
N GLN A 321 -13.67 8.92 -15.13
CA GLN A 321 -14.69 8.20 -15.87
C GLN A 321 -14.41 6.70 -15.79
N ALA A 322 -15.32 5.95 -15.17
CA ALA A 322 -15.22 4.50 -15.10
C ALA A 322 -15.75 3.89 -16.40
N PHE A 323 -14.99 2.99 -17.03
CA PHE A 323 -15.45 2.23 -18.17
C PHE A 323 -16.64 1.33 -17.77
N THR A 324 -17.62 1.21 -18.66
CA THR A 324 -18.79 0.37 -18.41
C THR A 324 -18.40 -1.11 -18.38
N LYS A 325 -18.80 -1.83 -17.33
CA LYS A 325 -18.57 -3.28 -17.26
C LYS A 325 -19.25 -3.96 -18.46
N PRO A 326 -18.64 -5.01 -19.06
CA PRO A 326 -19.22 -5.73 -20.19
C PRO A 326 -20.61 -6.28 -19.84
N LYS A 327 -21.46 -6.44 -20.87
CA LYS A 327 -22.78 -7.03 -20.71
C LYS A 327 -22.62 -8.44 -20.12
N GLY A 328 -23.34 -8.72 -19.03
CA GLY A 328 -23.35 -10.03 -18.40
C GLY A 328 -23.92 -11.12 -19.32
N PRO A 329 -23.92 -12.39 -18.88
CA PRO A 329 -24.39 -13.52 -19.68
C PRO A 329 -25.81 -13.28 -20.22
N SER A 330 -26.02 -13.52 -21.52
CA SER A 330 -27.32 -13.37 -22.18
C SER A 330 -28.33 -14.39 -21.62
N GLY A 331 -29.58 -13.97 -21.43
CA GLY A 331 -30.67 -14.85 -21.00
C GLY A 331 -30.83 -15.08 -19.49
N LYS A 332 -30.21 -14.25 -18.62
CA LYS A 332 -30.50 -14.30 -17.17
C LYS A 332 -31.98 -14.04 -16.89
N ARG A 333 -32.73 -15.08 -16.56
CA ARG A 333 -34.11 -15.01 -16.07
C ARG A 333 -34.08 -14.65 -14.57
N GLY A 334 -34.42 -13.40 -14.25
CA GLY A 334 -34.66 -12.95 -12.87
C GLY A 334 -33.76 -11.80 -12.41
N ASN A 335 -34.30 -10.97 -11.51
CA ASN A 335 -33.60 -9.86 -10.90
C ASN A 335 -32.39 -10.36 -10.09
N LYS A 336 -31.32 -9.55 -10.00
CA LYS A 336 -30.20 -9.84 -9.09
C LYS A 336 -30.75 -9.95 -7.67
N ARG A 337 -30.57 -11.11 -7.05
CA ARG A 337 -30.94 -11.35 -5.66
C ARG A 337 -29.68 -11.25 -4.81
N LEU A 338 -29.81 -10.64 -3.63
CA LEU A 338 -28.78 -10.74 -2.61
C LEU A 338 -28.76 -12.19 -2.12
N ILE A 339 -27.61 -12.86 -2.24
CA ILE A 339 -27.42 -14.19 -1.66
C ILE A 339 -26.94 -13.95 -0.22
N LYS A 340 -27.89 -13.80 0.71
CA LYS A 340 -27.56 -13.72 2.14
C LYS A 340 -27.31 -15.15 2.64
N GLY A 341 -26.14 -15.39 3.24
CA GLY A 341 -25.86 -16.64 3.92
C GLY A 341 -26.68 -16.74 5.21
N ALA A 342 -27.18 -17.94 5.55
CA ALA A 342 -28.07 -18.16 6.69
C ALA A 342 -27.44 -17.92 8.08
N GLY A 343 -26.20 -17.41 8.18
CA GLY A 343 -25.50 -17.13 9.43
C GLY A 343 -25.50 -15.66 9.87
N GLU A 344 -26.13 -14.76 9.12
CA GLU A 344 -26.25 -13.32 9.46
C GLU A 344 -27.69 -12.93 9.84
N ASN A 345 -28.42 -13.85 10.48
CA ASN A 345 -29.58 -13.44 11.28
C ASN A 345 -29.12 -13.49 12.73
N GLY A 346 -28.72 -12.33 13.25
CA GLY A 346 -28.63 -12.13 14.68
C GLY A 346 -29.98 -12.53 15.29
N GLU A 347 -29.93 -13.52 16.17
CA GLU A 347 -30.99 -13.74 17.15
C GLU A 347 -31.03 -12.52 18.07
N GLU A 348 -31.84 -11.53 17.71
CA GLU A 348 -32.51 -10.69 18.69
C GLU A 348 -33.88 -11.31 18.94
N SER A 349 -33.99 -12.07 20.02
CA SER A 349 -35.18 -12.17 20.89
C SER A 349 -34.78 -12.74 22.23
#